data_AF-K9RE47-F1
#
_entry.id   AF-K9RE47-F1
#
_cell.length_a   1.000
_cell.length_b   1.000
_cell.length_c   1.000
_cell.angle_alpha   90.00
_cell.angle_beta   90.00
_cell.angle_gamma   90.00
#
_symmetry.space_group_name_H-M   'P 1'
#
loop_
_entity.id
_entity.type
_entity.pdbx_description
1 polymer ?
#
loop_
_entity_poly.entity_id
_entity_poly.type
_entity_poly.pdbx_seq_one_letter_code
_entity_poly.pdbx_strand_id
1 'polypeptide(L)'
;MNFLSFLIPPASAHKTEVAEDVGATLHIEPDDTPRAGETAQTWFALTRKGGKVIPLKECDCQLAIYSEPRIAEAKPLAQPNLQPVSAERYQGIPGAQITFPKPGAYKLELTGKPANDDSFKPFALKFDVTVAAGTNKSTNQSKNNQQETQTAQEIKNVNAVQTEEQAFPLPIWAIGLGALVIIGGIFAVMRRGSN
;
A
#
# COMPACT_ATOMS: atom_id res chain seq x y z
N MET A 1 -4.01 27.95 30.60
CA MET A 1 -4.34 26.91 29.60
C MET A 1 -3.05 26.23 29.17
N ASN A 2 -2.87 24.94 29.47
CA ASN A 2 -1.76 24.14 28.93
C ASN A 2 -2.15 23.64 27.54
N PHE A 3 -1.41 24.05 26.51
CA PHE A 3 -1.47 23.44 25.19
C PHE A 3 -0.58 22.19 25.20
N LEU A 4 -1.20 21.01 25.28
CA LEU A 4 -0.56 19.73 24.96
C LEU A 4 -0.39 19.66 23.45
N SER A 5 0.78 20.06 22.95
CA SER A 5 1.16 19.85 21.55
C SER A 5 1.33 18.36 21.29
N PHE A 6 0.38 17.79 20.55
CA PHE A 6 0.48 16.42 20.04
C PHE A 6 1.51 16.40 18.91
N LEU A 7 2.71 15.90 19.19
CA LEU A 7 3.72 15.63 18.16
C LEU A 7 3.25 14.40 17.38
N ILE A 8 2.65 14.63 16.21
CA ILE A 8 2.40 13.56 15.24
C ILE A 8 3.77 13.14 14.69
N PRO A 9 4.19 11.87 14.85
CA PRO A 9 5.45 11.42 14.29
C PRO A 9 5.42 11.55 12.76
N PRO A 10 6.52 11.93 12.11
CA PRO A 10 6.57 12.00 10.65
C PRO A 10 6.22 10.63 10.08
N ALA A 11 5.27 10.59 9.15
CA ALA A 11 5.07 9.42 8.32
C ALA A 11 6.37 9.16 7.56
N SER A 12 6.93 7.95 7.69
CA SER A 12 8.08 7.51 6.90
C SER A 12 7.65 7.34 5.45
N ALA A 13 7.59 8.44 4.71
CA ALA A 13 7.39 8.40 3.28
C ALA A 13 8.70 7.93 2.62
N HIS A 14 8.62 6.84 1.86
CA HIS A 14 9.61 6.34 0.89
C HIS A 14 11.08 6.46 1.32
N LYS A 15 11.64 5.37 1.86
CA LYS A 15 13.04 5.35 2.30
C LYS A 15 13.97 5.17 1.11
N THR A 16 14.76 6.19 0.80
CA THR A 16 15.82 6.13 -0.22
C THR A 16 17.18 5.93 0.42
N GLU A 17 17.94 4.96 -0.08
CA GLU A 17 19.33 4.69 0.32
C GLU A 17 20.25 4.77 -0.91
N VAL A 18 21.51 5.15 -0.69
CA VAL A 18 22.52 5.27 -1.75
C VAL A 18 23.82 4.60 -1.30
N ALA A 19 24.42 3.83 -2.20
CA ALA A 19 25.74 3.23 -2.04
C ALA A 19 26.48 3.30 -3.38
N GLU A 20 27.70 3.82 -3.37
CA GLU A 20 28.51 4.02 -4.58
C GLU A 20 27.78 4.87 -5.63
N ASP A 21 27.49 4.31 -6.80
CA ASP A 21 26.77 4.94 -7.91
C ASP A 21 25.34 4.40 -8.07
N VAL A 22 24.84 3.67 -7.07
CA VAL A 22 23.50 3.05 -7.03
C VAL A 22 22.66 3.64 -5.91
N GLY A 23 21.42 4.01 -6.22
CA GLY A 23 20.42 4.40 -5.24
C GLY A 23 19.15 3.56 -5.41
N ALA A 24 18.45 3.29 -4.31
CA ALA A 24 17.14 2.67 -4.37
C ALA A 24 16.17 3.32 -3.40
N THR A 25 14.93 3.41 -3.82
CA THR A 25 13.80 3.76 -2.94
C THR A 25 13.00 2.51 -2.68
N LEU A 26 12.82 2.18 -1.40
CA LEU A 26 12.00 1.06 -0.95
C LEU A 26 10.53 1.49 -0.90
N HIS A 27 9.67 0.64 -1.43
CA HIS A 27 8.22 0.69 -1.21
C HIS A 27 7.71 -0.68 -0.75
N ILE A 28 6.75 -0.67 0.17
CA ILE A 28 6.06 -1.85 0.67
C ILE A 28 4.55 -1.59 0.56
N GLU A 29 3.89 -2.32 -0.32
CA GLU A 29 2.46 -2.17 -0.58
C GLU A 29 1.60 -2.53 0.65
N PRO A 30 0.47 -1.82 0.88
CA PRO A 30 -0.04 -0.71 0.05
C PRO A 30 0.44 0.69 0.46
N ASP A 31 1.06 0.86 1.63
CA ASP A 31 1.24 2.18 2.27
C ASP A 31 2.53 2.31 3.10
N ASP A 32 3.56 1.54 2.78
CA ASP A 32 4.85 1.46 3.47
C ASP A 32 4.75 1.07 4.96
N THR A 33 3.60 0.57 5.40
CA THR A 33 3.33 0.18 6.79
C THR A 33 3.01 -1.32 6.88
N PRO A 34 3.98 -2.21 6.63
CA PRO A 34 3.73 -3.64 6.64
C PRO A 34 3.21 -4.11 7.99
N ARG A 35 2.33 -5.11 7.95
CA ARG A 35 1.73 -5.73 9.12
C ARG A 35 2.25 -7.16 9.30
N ALA A 36 2.48 -7.53 10.55
CA ALA A 36 2.94 -8.87 10.88
C ALA A 36 1.91 -9.94 10.46
N GLY A 37 2.37 -11.03 9.88
CA GLY A 37 1.52 -12.14 9.41
C GLY A 37 0.80 -11.86 8.10
N GLU A 38 0.90 -10.66 7.53
CA GLU A 38 0.32 -10.28 6.24
C GLU A 38 1.42 -10.27 5.18
N THR A 39 1.12 -10.79 3.99
CA THR A 39 2.04 -10.75 2.85
C THR A 39 1.96 -9.39 2.18
N ALA A 40 3.07 -8.68 2.12
CA ALA A 40 3.19 -7.39 1.45
C ALA A 40 4.09 -7.52 0.23
N GLN A 41 3.68 -6.89 -0.88
CA GLN A 41 4.53 -6.74 -2.04
C GLN A 41 5.56 -5.66 -1.74
N THR A 42 6.83 -6.00 -1.80
CA THR A 42 7.93 -5.08 -1.54
C THR A 42 8.75 -4.93 -2.81
N TRP A 43 9.05 -3.70 -3.20
CA TRP A 43 9.83 -3.43 -4.41
C TRP A 43 10.80 -2.27 -4.19
N PHE A 44 11.86 -2.26 -5.01
CA PHE A 44 12.95 -1.31 -4.91
C PHE A 44 13.10 -0.58 -6.23
N ALA A 45 12.81 0.72 -6.26
CA ALA A 45 13.11 1.58 -7.41
C ALA A 45 14.64 1.78 -7.52
N LEU A 46 15.32 0.76 -8.05
CA LEU A 46 16.77 0.70 -8.16
C LEU A 46 17.25 1.52 -9.37
N THR A 47 18.18 2.44 -9.14
CA THR A 47 18.66 3.39 -10.14
C THR A 47 20.17 3.62 -10.03
N ARG A 48 20.81 3.96 -11.14
CA ARG A 48 22.17 4.48 -11.20
C ARG A 48 22.17 5.99 -11.01
N LYS A 49 23.35 6.56 -10.74
CA LYS A 49 23.60 8.00 -10.86
C LYS A 49 23.00 8.55 -12.17
N GLY A 50 22.25 9.65 -12.07
CA GLY A 50 21.49 10.21 -13.19
C GLY A 50 20.06 9.66 -13.34
N GLY A 51 19.61 8.76 -12.43
CA GLY A 51 18.23 8.30 -12.35
C GLY A 51 17.87 7.19 -13.35
N LYS A 52 18.86 6.59 -14.02
CA LYS A 52 18.63 5.47 -14.94
C LYS A 52 18.25 4.22 -14.14
N VAL A 53 17.10 3.63 -14.45
CA VAL A 53 16.62 2.41 -13.78
C VAL A 53 17.59 1.24 -14.02
N ILE A 54 17.85 0.46 -12.97
CA ILE A 54 18.51 -0.83 -13.02
C ILE A 54 17.42 -1.91 -12.95
N PRO A 55 17.07 -2.57 -14.06
CA PRO A 55 16.12 -3.67 -14.01
C PRO A 55 16.77 -4.89 -13.37
N LEU A 56 15.97 -5.74 -12.72
CA LEU A 56 16.44 -6.95 -12.03
C LEU A 56 17.24 -7.88 -12.95
N LYS A 57 16.87 -7.98 -14.25
CA LYS A 57 17.61 -8.79 -15.23
C LYS A 57 19.07 -8.34 -15.44
N GLU A 58 19.41 -7.10 -15.09
CA GLU A 58 20.76 -6.53 -15.19
C GLU A 58 21.50 -6.58 -13.84
N CYS A 59 20.88 -7.10 -12.78
CA CYS A 59 21.45 -7.19 -11.45
C CYS A 59 21.44 -8.63 -10.92
N ASP A 60 22.61 -9.12 -10.52
CA ASP A 60 22.70 -10.26 -9.61
C ASP A 60 22.44 -9.74 -8.19
N CYS A 61 21.15 -9.52 -7.90
CA CYS A 61 20.64 -8.90 -6.70
C CYS A 61 20.15 -9.97 -5.71
N GLN A 62 20.40 -9.74 -4.42
CA GLN A 62 19.91 -10.58 -3.32
C GLN A 62 19.29 -9.72 -2.23
N LEU A 63 18.20 -10.21 -1.63
CA LEU A 63 17.55 -9.57 -0.50
C LEU A 63 17.69 -10.45 0.75
N ALA A 64 18.16 -9.85 1.84
CA ALA A 64 18.19 -10.46 3.15
C ALA A 64 17.35 -9.65 4.15
N ILE A 65 16.58 -10.35 4.98
CA ILE A 65 15.69 -9.74 5.97
C ILE A 65 16.18 -10.12 7.36
N TYR A 66 16.37 -9.13 8.22
CA TYR A 66 16.78 -9.33 9.61
C TYR A 66 15.78 -8.67 10.56
N SER A 67 15.60 -9.25 11.74
CA SER A 67 14.97 -8.54 12.87
C SER A 67 16.01 -7.68 13.57
N GLU A 68 15.57 -6.60 14.20
CA GLU A 68 16.40 -5.72 15.02
C GLU A 68 15.86 -5.67 16.46
N PRO A 69 16.75 -5.58 17.48
CA PRO A 69 18.20 -5.56 17.38
C PRO A 69 18.78 -6.95 17.04
N ARG A 70 19.92 -6.97 16.33
CA ARG A 70 20.69 -8.20 16.06
C ARG A 70 22.16 -8.09 16.44
N ILE A 71 22.78 -9.25 16.64
CA ILE A 71 24.25 -9.38 16.64
C ILE A 71 24.78 -9.36 15.19
N ALA A 72 26.05 -8.99 15.00
CA ALA A 72 26.64 -8.81 13.68
C ALA A 72 26.60 -10.08 12.82
N GLU A 73 26.77 -11.25 13.43
CA GLU A 73 26.82 -12.56 12.78
C GLU A 73 25.44 -13.22 12.67
N ALA A 74 24.36 -12.51 12.99
CA ALA A 74 23.02 -13.05 12.90
C ALA A 74 22.70 -13.47 11.46
N LYS A 75 22.18 -14.69 11.31
CA LYS A 75 21.65 -15.16 10.02
C LYS A 75 20.39 -14.37 9.63
N PRO A 76 20.14 -14.12 8.34
CA PRO A 76 18.85 -13.59 7.89
C PRO A 76 17.68 -14.46 8.37
N LEU A 77 16.59 -13.82 8.75
CA LEU A 77 15.30 -14.48 8.99
C LEU A 77 14.74 -15.08 7.71
N ALA A 78 14.92 -14.37 6.59
CA ALA A 78 14.48 -14.78 5.27
C ALA A 78 15.37 -14.20 4.18
N GLN A 79 15.43 -14.90 3.05
CA GLN A 79 16.09 -14.47 1.82
C GLN A 79 15.14 -14.74 0.64
N PRO A 80 14.10 -13.92 0.47
CA PRO A 80 13.13 -14.16 -0.61
C PRO A 80 13.80 -13.98 -1.98
N ASN A 81 13.38 -14.81 -2.93
CA ASN A 81 13.81 -14.64 -4.32
C ASN A 81 13.22 -13.36 -4.90
N LEU A 82 14.07 -12.52 -5.49
CA LEU A 82 13.62 -11.34 -6.20
C LEU A 82 12.99 -11.74 -7.54
N GLN A 83 11.91 -11.03 -7.89
CA GLN A 83 11.17 -11.14 -9.14
C GLN A 83 11.06 -9.76 -9.78
N PRO A 84 11.00 -9.66 -11.12
CA PRO A 84 10.80 -8.40 -11.78
C PRO A 84 9.36 -7.90 -11.54
N VAL A 85 9.24 -6.68 -11.04
CA VAL A 85 7.96 -6.01 -10.81
C VAL A 85 7.86 -4.76 -11.67
N SER A 86 6.65 -4.44 -12.13
CA SER A 86 6.34 -3.12 -12.68
C SER A 86 5.38 -2.42 -11.73
N ALA A 87 5.81 -1.28 -11.21
CA ALA A 87 5.07 -0.49 -10.24
C ALA A 87 5.31 1.00 -10.52
N GLU A 88 4.27 1.80 -10.36
CA GLU A 88 4.28 3.22 -10.71
C GLU A 88 4.81 3.46 -12.14
N ARG A 89 5.96 4.14 -12.26
CA ARG A 89 6.67 4.45 -13.51
C ARG A 89 7.85 3.51 -13.79
N TYR A 90 8.13 2.56 -12.89
CA TYR A 90 9.27 1.66 -12.97
C TYR A 90 8.87 0.32 -13.58
N GLN A 91 9.76 -0.26 -14.39
CA GLN A 91 9.54 -1.53 -15.06
C GLN A 91 10.68 -2.50 -14.79
N GLY A 92 10.33 -3.75 -14.49
CA GLY A 92 11.26 -4.84 -14.27
C GLY A 92 12.21 -4.61 -13.09
N ILE A 93 11.83 -3.79 -12.13
CA ILE A 93 12.63 -3.53 -10.93
C ILE A 93 12.61 -4.73 -9.96
N PRO A 94 13.60 -4.86 -9.07
CA PRO A 94 13.59 -5.91 -8.05
C PRO A 94 12.39 -5.78 -7.12
N GLY A 95 11.63 -6.87 -6.93
CA GLY A 95 10.59 -6.96 -5.92
C GLY A 95 10.39 -8.38 -5.39
N ALA A 96 9.69 -8.52 -4.27
CA ALA A 96 9.40 -9.80 -3.63
C ALA A 96 8.11 -9.71 -2.79
N GLN A 97 7.47 -10.86 -2.58
CA GLN A 97 6.43 -11.01 -1.56
C GLN A 97 7.11 -11.31 -0.22
N ILE A 98 6.84 -10.48 0.79
CA ILE A 98 7.43 -10.61 2.12
C ILE A 98 6.32 -10.74 3.16
N THR A 99 6.47 -11.71 4.07
CA THR A 99 5.62 -11.83 5.27
C THR A 99 6.49 -11.68 6.50
N PHE A 100 6.28 -10.62 7.26
CA PHE A 100 7.00 -10.40 8.52
C PHE A 100 6.35 -11.21 9.64
N PRO A 101 7.06 -12.05 10.39
CA PRO A 101 6.43 -12.99 11.32
C PRO A 101 5.87 -12.30 12.58
N LYS A 102 6.45 -11.17 12.99
CA LYS A 102 6.09 -10.46 14.22
C LYS A 102 6.18 -8.94 14.04
N PRO A 103 5.45 -8.14 14.82
CA PRO A 103 5.62 -6.69 14.85
C PRO A 103 7.01 -6.34 15.39
N GLY A 104 7.56 -5.21 14.96
CA GLY A 104 8.85 -4.72 15.44
C GLY A 104 9.73 -4.11 14.35
N ALA A 105 10.99 -3.85 14.71
CA ALA A 105 11.98 -3.31 13.79
C ALA A 105 12.66 -4.42 12.98
N TYR A 106 12.84 -4.16 11.70
CA TYR A 106 13.52 -5.02 10.75
C TYR A 106 14.50 -4.22 9.91
N LYS A 107 15.48 -4.94 9.35
CA LYS A 107 16.40 -4.42 8.35
C LYS A 107 16.28 -5.25 7.08
N LEU A 108 15.96 -4.59 5.98
CA LEU A 108 16.03 -5.15 4.64
C LEU A 108 17.38 -4.75 4.04
N GLU A 109 18.20 -5.74 3.73
CA GLU A 109 19.51 -5.54 3.11
C GLU A 109 19.45 -6.04 1.67
N LEU A 110 19.46 -5.09 0.72
CA LEU A 110 19.53 -5.37 -0.71
C LEU A 110 20.98 -5.24 -1.14
N THR A 111 21.58 -6.34 -1.56
CA THR A 111 22.91 -6.37 -2.16
C THR A 111 22.81 -6.67 -3.63
N GLY A 112 23.78 -6.19 -4.40
CA GLY A 112 23.78 -6.47 -5.82
C GLY A 112 25.09 -6.13 -6.49
N LYS A 113 25.27 -6.71 -7.67
CA LYS A 113 26.33 -6.38 -8.63
C LYS A 113 25.75 -6.50 -10.05
N PRO A 114 26.40 -5.91 -11.06
CA PRO A 114 25.97 -6.10 -12.44
C PRO A 114 25.93 -7.58 -12.81
N ALA A 115 24.85 -8.00 -13.47
CA ALA A 115 24.73 -9.35 -14.03
C ALA A 115 25.59 -9.51 -15.29
N ASN A 116 25.69 -8.45 -16.08
CA ASN A 116 26.50 -8.37 -17.30
C ASN A 116 27.14 -6.98 -17.36
N ASP A 117 28.45 -6.93 -17.64
CA ASP A 117 29.28 -5.73 -17.77
C ASP A 117 29.41 -4.85 -16.51
N ASP A 118 30.45 -4.02 -16.40
CA ASP A 118 30.70 -3.13 -15.24
C ASP A 118 29.82 -1.87 -15.27
N SER A 119 28.53 -2.05 -15.50
CA SER A 119 27.60 -0.97 -15.83
C SER A 119 27.11 -0.16 -14.61
N PHE A 120 27.42 -0.63 -13.40
CA PHE A 120 27.33 0.04 -12.10
C PHE A 120 28.24 -0.69 -11.09
N LYS A 121 28.52 -0.10 -9.93
CA LYS A 121 29.36 -0.77 -8.91
C LYS A 121 28.57 -1.75 -8.03
N PRO A 122 29.21 -2.81 -7.51
CA PRO A 122 28.61 -3.63 -6.46
C PRO A 122 28.18 -2.76 -5.26
N PHE A 123 27.05 -3.09 -4.65
CA PHE A 123 26.43 -2.27 -3.61
C PHE A 123 25.81 -3.10 -2.49
N ALA A 124 25.58 -2.44 -1.35
CA ALA A 124 24.75 -2.92 -0.25
C ALA A 124 23.92 -1.75 0.31
N LEU A 125 22.59 -1.83 0.17
CA LEU A 125 21.63 -0.84 0.64
C LEU A 125 20.85 -1.42 1.82
N LYS A 126 20.67 -0.64 2.89
CA LYS A 126 20.06 -1.11 4.15
C LYS A 126 18.88 -0.23 4.53
N PHE A 127 17.69 -0.80 4.53
CA PHE A 127 16.45 -0.11 4.85
C PHE A 127 15.93 -0.57 6.20
N ASP A 128 15.81 0.37 7.15
CA ASP A 128 15.06 0.10 8.39
C ASP A 128 13.56 0.14 8.10
N VAL A 129 12.86 -0.90 8.52
CA VAL A 129 11.42 -1.08 8.35
C VAL A 129 10.80 -1.32 9.71
N THR A 130 9.71 -0.62 10.02
CA THR A 130 8.91 -0.88 11.22
C THR A 130 7.64 -1.62 10.83
N VAL A 131 7.46 -2.80 11.39
CA VAL A 131 6.31 -3.68 11.12
C VAL A 131 5.27 -3.49 12.22
N ALA A 132 4.06 -3.14 11.82
CA ALA A 132 2.93 -2.96 12.71
C ALA A 132 2.33 -4.30 13.17
N ALA A 133 1.47 -4.22 14.19
CA ALA A 133 0.64 -5.35 14.61
C ALA A 133 -0.23 -5.86 13.45
N GLY A 134 -0.16 -7.16 13.22
CA GLY A 134 -1.06 -7.86 12.31
C GLY A 134 -2.49 -7.82 12.82
N THR A 135 -3.44 -7.99 11.91
CA THR A 135 -4.80 -8.34 12.32
C THR A 135 -4.78 -9.76 12.86
N ASN A 136 -4.94 -9.92 14.19
CA ASN A 136 -5.15 -11.24 14.78
C ASN A 136 -6.39 -11.85 14.11
N LYS A 137 -6.22 -12.85 13.23
CA LYS A 137 -7.28 -13.84 13.00
C LYS A 137 -7.37 -14.73 14.25
N SER A 138 -7.85 -14.16 15.35
CA SER A 138 -8.23 -14.90 16.55
C SER A 138 -9.75 -14.77 16.74
N THR A 139 -10.40 -15.88 16.38
CA THR A 139 -11.53 -16.48 17.10
C THR A 139 -12.91 -15.82 16.99
N ASN A 140 -13.68 -16.24 15.98
CA ASN A 140 -15.00 -16.87 16.16
C ASN A 140 -15.50 -17.43 14.82
N GLN A 141 -14.81 -18.43 14.27
CA GLN A 141 -15.51 -19.37 13.39
C GLN A 141 -16.27 -20.32 14.32
N SER A 142 -17.53 -19.93 14.54
CA SER A 142 -18.58 -20.64 15.25
C SER A 142 -18.49 -22.16 15.03
N LYS A 143 -17.97 -22.89 16.02
CA LYS A 143 -18.57 -24.16 16.39
C LYS A 143 -19.85 -23.84 17.15
N ASN A 144 -20.92 -23.56 16.42
CA ASN A 144 -22.26 -23.77 16.91
C ASN A 144 -23.08 -24.38 15.77
N ASN A 145 -22.81 -25.66 15.52
CA ASN A 145 -23.75 -26.53 14.84
C ASN A 145 -24.73 -27.00 15.92
N GLN A 146 -25.58 -26.09 16.39
CA GLN A 146 -26.86 -26.45 16.97
C GLN A 146 -27.79 -26.66 15.79
N GLN A 147 -27.97 -27.94 15.47
CA GLN A 147 -28.91 -28.46 14.51
C GLN A 147 -30.32 -28.15 14.99
N GLU A 148 -30.84 -26.99 14.57
CA GLU A 148 -32.25 -26.66 14.67
C GLU A 148 -32.99 -27.43 13.57
N THR A 149 -33.87 -28.34 14.00
CA THR A 149 -34.74 -29.16 13.17
C THR A 149 -35.63 -28.28 12.30
N GLN A 150 -35.34 -28.20 11.00
CA GLN A 150 -36.25 -27.63 10.01
C GLN A 150 -37.28 -28.68 9.61
N THR A 151 -38.48 -28.55 10.16
CA THR A 151 -39.68 -29.20 9.66
C THR A 151 -40.03 -28.60 8.30
N ALA A 152 -40.23 -29.47 7.31
CA ALA A 152 -40.59 -29.13 5.95
C ALA A 152 -41.93 -28.39 5.87
N GLN A 153 -41.98 -27.27 5.12
CA GLN A 153 -43.15 -26.88 4.33
C GLN A 153 -42.69 -26.27 2.99
N GLU A 154 -42.77 -27.11 1.97
CA GLU A 154 -42.82 -26.79 0.54
C GLU A 154 -44.19 -26.16 0.24
N ILE A 155 -44.24 -24.95 -0.36
CA ILE A 155 -45.23 -24.62 -1.40
C ILE A 155 -44.58 -23.72 -2.47
N LYS A 156 -44.91 -24.10 -3.70
CA LYS A 156 -44.43 -23.70 -5.03
C LYS A 156 -45.09 -22.40 -5.56
N ASN A 157 -44.26 -21.56 -6.19
CA ASN A 157 -44.36 -21.14 -7.61
C ASN A 157 -45.18 -19.90 -8.07
N VAL A 158 -44.59 -19.32 -9.13
CA VAL A 158 -44.99 -18.43 -10.25
C VAL A 158 -45.31 -16.93 -10.06
N ASN A 159 -44.51 -16.16 -10.82
CA ASN A 159 -44.70 -14.84 -11.46
C ASN A 159 -46.07 -14.15 -11.34
N ALA A 160 -46.02 -12.86 -11.03
CA ALA A 160 -46.82 -11.86 -11.73
C ALA A 160 -46.05 -10.53 -11.75
N VAL A 161 -45.69 -10.09 -12.97
CA VAL A 161 -45.32 -8.70 -13.26
C VAL A 161 -46.61 -7.89 -13.28
N GLN A 162 -46.67 -6.79 -12.51
CA GLN A 162 -47.57 -5.68 -12.80
C GLN A 162 -46.86 -4.34 -12.53
N THR A 163 -46.79 -3.55 -13.59
CA THR A 163 -46.51 -2.11 -13.66
C THR A 163 -47.50 -1.32 -12.80
N GLU A 164 -47.04 -0.29 -12.06
CA GLU A 164 -47.49 1.11 -12.15
C GLU A 164 -46.97 1.98 -10.99
N GLU A 165 -47.01 3.28 -11.26
CA GLU A 165 -46.38 4.41 -10.61
C GLU A 165 -46.77 4.68 -9.13
N GLN A 166 -45.92 5.52 -8.52
CA GLN A 166 -46.25 6.60 -7.57
C GLN A 166 -45.83 6.46 -6.10
N ALA A 167 -45.20 7.57 -5.68
CA ALA A 167 -45.25 8.21 -4.36
C ALA A 167 -44.39 7.63 -3.23
N PHE A 168 -43.25 8.31 -3.00
CA PHE A 168 -42.55 8.33 -1.72
C PHE A 168 -43.42 9.02 -0.65
N PRO A 169 -43.75 8.38 0.48
CA PRO A 169 -44.42 9.06 1.58
C PRO A 169 -43.38 9.80 2.43
N LEU A 170 -43.21 11.09 2.19
CA LEU A 170 -42.47 11.97 3.12
C LEU A 170 -43.43 12.58 4.16
N PRO A 171 -43.04 12.64 5.45
CA PRO A 171 -43.87 13.23 6.51
C PRO A 171 -44.00 14.77 6.39
N ILE A 172 -45.19 15.28 6.70
CA ILE A 172 -45.78 16.59 6.33
C ILE A 172 -45.19 17.84 7.05
N TRP A 173 -44.11 17.75 7.83
CA TRP A 173 -43.66 18.88 8.67
C TRP A 173 -42.41 19.63 8.20
N ALA A 174 -41.83 19.29 7.05
CA ALA A 174 -40.60 19.91 6.55
C ALA A 174 -40.80 20.67 5.23
N ILE A 175 -41.58 21.76 5.25
CA ILE A 175 -41.61 22.76 4.17
C ILE A 175 -41.12 24.09 4.74
N GLY A 176 -39.80 24.20 4.89
CA GLY A 176 -39.11 25.47 5.07
C GLY A 176 -38.68 26.00 3.71
N LEU A 177 -39.41 26.99 3.21
CA LEU A 177 -39.13 27.74 1.99
C LEU A 177 -37.72 28.35 2.00
N GLY A 178 -36.98 28.17 0.91
CA GLY A 178 -35.65 28.78 0.75
C GLY A 178 -35.03 28.56 -0.63
N ALA A 179 -35.83 28.61 -1.70
CA ALA A 179 -35.29 28.74 -3.05
C ALA A 179 -35.04 30.23 -3.34
N LEU A 180 -33.77 30.64 -3.42
CA LEU A 180 -33.38 31.87 -4.10
C LEU A 180 -32.31 31.56 -5.15
N VAL A 181 -32.74 31.81 -6.39
CA VAL A 181 -31.98 31.87 -7.63
C VAL A 181 -31.01 33.05 -7.56
N ILE A 182 -29.74 32.83 -7.88
CA ILE A 182 -28.88 33.90 -8.43
C ILE A 182 -28.26 33.37 -9.73
N ILE A 183 -28.88 33.82 -10.82
CA ILE A 183 -28.31 33.91 -12.17
C ILE A 183 -27.22 34.99 -12.13
N GLY A 184 -26.08 34.75 -12.77
CA GLY A 184 -25.21 35.83 -13.28
C GLY A 184 -23.72 35.62 -13.04
N GLY A 185 -22.94 35.51 -14.12
CA GLY A 185 -21.49 35.66 -14.03
C GLY A 185 -20.61 35.09 -15.15
N ILE A 186 -21.10 34.84 -16.37
CA ILE A 186 -20.21 34.72 -17.54
C ILE A 186 -20.11 36.11 -18.16
N PHE A 187 -19.03 36.85 -17.90
CA PHE A 187 -18.53 37.89 -18.81
C PHE A 187 -17.06 38.25 -18.54
N ALA A 188 -16.24 37.92 -19.54
CA ALA A 188 -15.11 38.67 -20.07
C ALA A 188 -14.02 39.23 -19.12
N VAL A 189 -12.83 38.63 -19.20
CA VAL A 189 -11.57 39.40 -19.19
C VAL A 189 -10.77 38.98 -20.42
N MET A 190 -10.94 39.74 -21.51
CA MET A 190 -9.98 39.81 -22.60
C MET A 190 -9.42 41.24 -22.68
N ARG A 191 -8.09 41.30 -22.76
CA ARG A 191 -7.27 42.28 -23.47
C ARG A 191 -7.16 43.68 -22.86
N ARG A 192 -5.96 44.01 -22.39
CA ARG A 192 -5.35 45.30 -22.70
C ARG A 192 -3.83 45.15 -22.82
N GLY A 193 -3.34 45.35 -24.05
CA GLY A 193 -1.93 45.56 -24.33
C GLY A 193 -1.61 47.06 -24.42
N SER A 194 -0.31 47.32 -24.38
CA SER A 194 0.44 48.45 -24.93
C SER A 194 0.07 49.87 -24.46
N ASN A 195 0.98 50.48 -23.70
CA ASN A 195 1.72 51.67 -24.10
C ASN A 195 3.13 51.60 -23.50
#